data_AF-A0A9D4KB79-F1
#
_entry.id   AF-A0A9D4KB79-F1
#
_cell.length_a   1.000
_cell.length_b   1.000
_cell.length_c   1.000
_cell.angle_alpha   90.00
_cell.angle_beta   90.00
_cell.angle_gamma   90.00
#
_symmetry.space_group_name_H-M   'P 1'
#
loop_
_entity.id
_entity.type
_entity.pdbx_description
1 polymer ?
#
loop_
_entity_poly.entity_id
_entity_poly.type
_entity_poly.pdbx_seq_one_letter_code
_entity_poly.pdbx_strand_id
1 'polypeptide(L)'
;MRAGWLAGWLAGWRAGGTSFAEQIKRKSLVLKFPKQAMENKKRKKAGSTIHCDYLKKPRQSSNRRRTDPVVTMSTIFEQVLNEMRDMPNTHPFLYPVNAKIVPDYFTIVKEPMDLQTIREHIRAKKYQNREDFLLDVNLILKNSTLYN
;
A
#
# COMPACT_ATOMS: atom_id res chain seq x y z
N MET A 1 -73.73 36.97 -39.98
CA MET A 1 -73.04 37.90 -40.91
C MET A 1 -71.62 37.37 -41.12
N ARG A 2 -71.22 37.17 -42.39
CA ARG A 2 -69.87 37.35 -43.02
C ARG A 2 -68.64 36.81 -42.25
N ALA A 3 -67.63 36.16 -42.79
CA ALA A 3 -67.14 35.63 -44.07
C ALA A 3 -65.85 34.84 -43.64
N GLY A 4 -65.44 33.68 -44.17
CA GLY A 4 -65.05 33.41 -45.55
C GLY A 4 -63.76 34.16 -45.95
N TRP A 5 -62.76 33.43 -46.49
CA TRP A 5 -61.63 33.90 -47.35
C TRP A 5 -60.36 34.36 -46.59
N LEU A 6 -59.09 33.95 -46.85
CA LEU A 6 -58.33 33.21 -47.89
C LEU A 6 -57.02 32.67 -47.21
N ALA A 7 -56.54 31.43 -47.36
CA ALA A 7 -55.93 30.75 -48.51
C ALA A 7 -54.57 31.31 -49.00
N GLY A 8 -53.56 30.43 -49.14
CA GLY A 8 -52.32 30.67 -49.91
C GLY A 8 -51.08 29.95 -49.34
N TRP A 9 -50.76 28.68 -49.69
CA TRP A 9 -50.16 28.11 -50.92
C TRP A 9 -48.62 28.11 -50.99
N LEU A 10 -48.10 26.96 -51.49
CA LEU A 10 -46.75 26.63 -52.05
C LEU A 10 -45.67 26.12 -51.07
N ALA A 11 -45.42 24.81 -50.97
CA ALA A 11 -44.68 23.93 -51.90
C ALA A 11 -43.15 24.08 -51.83
N GLY A 12 -42.43 22.97 -51.61
CA GLY A 12 -40.98 22.94 -51.83
C GLY A 12 -40.24 21.78 -51.14
N TRP A 13 -39.99 20.70 -51.87
CA TRP A 13 -39.03 19.65 -51.52
C TRP A 13 -37.59 20.19 -51.51
N ARG A 14 -36.75 19.84 -50.51
CA ARG A 14 -35.47 19.10 -50.68
C ARG A 14 -34.66 18.97 -49.39
N ALA A 15 -33.79 17.97 -49.44
CA ALA A 15 -33.05 17.28 -48.40
C ALA A 15 -31.82 18.01 -47.84
N GLY A 16 -31.33 17.47 -46.72
CA GLY A 16 -29.99 17.69 -46.15
C GLY A 16 -30.08 17.80 -44.62
N GLY A 17 -29.48 16.98 -43.78
CA GLY A 17 -28.64 15.80 -43.91
C GLY A 17 -28.30 15.45 -42.46
N THR A 18 -28.81 14.32 -41.96
CA THR A 18 -28.58 13.94 -40.57
C THR A 18 -27.13 13.50 -40.38
N SER A 19 -26.53 14.00 -39.30
CA SER A 19 -25.14 13.76 -38.90
C SER A 19 -24.75 12.28 -39.01
N PHE A 20 -23.51 12.03 -39.44
CA PHE A 20 -22.84 10.72 -39.47
C PHE A 20 -23.04 9.91 -38.16
N ALA A 21 -23.23 10.59 -37.03
CA ALA A 21 -23.54 9.98 -35.73
C ALA A 21 -24.89 9.23 -35.69
N GLU A 22 -25.89 9.61 -36.49
CA GLU A 22 -27.18 8.90 -36.55
C GLU A 22 -27.13 7.61 -37.37
N GLN A 23 -26.19 7.47 -38.32
CA GLN A 23 -26.07 6.26 -39.13
C GLN A 23 -25.46 5.08 -38.35
N ILE A 24 -24.56 5.35 -37.39
CA ILE A 24 -23.91 4.30 -36.60
C ILE A 24 -24.90 3.65 -35.61
N LYS A 25 -25.83 4.42 -35.03
CA LYS A 25 -26.85 3.90 -34.10
C LYS A 25 -27.91 3.03 -34.77
N ARG A 26 -28.12 3.15 -36.09
CA ARG A 26 -29.21 2.44 -36.80
C ARG A 26 -28.82 1.07 -37.37
N LYS A 27 -27.55 0.66 -37.32
CA LYS A 27 -27.09 -0.62 -37.92
C LYS A 27 -26.69 -1.73 -36.93
N SER A 28 -26.86 -1.57 -35.62
CA SER A 28 -26.64 -2.68 -34.67
C SER A 28 -27.90 -3.54 -34.48
N LEU A 29 -27.94 -4.65 -35.22
CA LEU A 29 -28.59 -5.95 -34.93
C LEU A 29 -30.12 -5.96 -34.70
N VAL A 30 -30.88 -6.27 -35.77
CA VAL A 30 -32.22 -6.84 -35.65
C VAL A 30 -32.11 -8.37 -35.65
N LEU A 31 -32.48 -9.00 -34.53
CA LEU A 31 -33.03 -10.36 -34.53
C LEU A 31 -34.31 -10.34 -33.70
N LYS A 32 -35.46 -10.25 -34.38
CA LYS A 32 -36.79 -10.39 -33.78
C LYS A 32 -37.07 -11.87 -33.56
N PHE A 33 -37.38 -12.26 -32.32
CA PHE A 33 -38.02 -13.55 -32.03
C PHE A 33 -39.42 -13.32 -31.46
N PRO A 34 -40.43 -14.15 -31.84
CA PRO A 34 -41.76 -14.08 -31.24
C PRO A 34 -41.70 -14.58 -29.80
N LYS A 35 -42.31 -13.83 -28.87
CA LYS A 35 -42.53 -14.30 -27.50
C LYS A 35 -43.68 -15.29 -27.48
N GLN A 36 -43.38 -16.59 -27.38
CA GLN A 36 -44.29 -17.55 -26.77
C GLN A 36 -43.52 -18.49 -25.82
N ALA A 37 -44.11 -18.67 -24.65
CA ALA A 37 -43.54 -19.29 -23.47
C ALA A 37 -43.48 -20.81 -23.59
N MET A 38 -42.37 -21.41 -23.15
CA MET A 38 -42.35 -22.78 -22.62
C MET A 38 -41.32 -22.89 -21.49
N GLU A 39 -41.81 -23.24 -20.31
CA GLU A 39 -41.03 -23.63 -19.14
C GLU A 39 -40.29 -24.95 -19.43
N ASN A 40 -39.01 -25.08 -19.06
CA ASN A 40 -38.34 -26.38 -19.03
C ASN A 40 -37.15 -26.45 -18.06
N LYS A 41 -37.10 -27.58 -17.36
CA LYS A 41 -36.14 -27.99 -16.33
C LYS A 41 -35.23 -29.10 -16.89
N LYS A 42 -33.97 -29.19 -16.40
CA LYS A 42 -32.91 -30.26 -16.56
C LYS A 42 -31.93 -30.08 -17.74
N ARG A 43 -30.64 -30.49 -17.74
CA ARG A 43 -29.61 -30.97 -16.78
C ARG A 43 -28.24 -30.98 -17.53
N LYS A 44 -27.14 -31.08 -16.75
CA LYS A 44 -25.67 -30.98 -17.02
C LYS A 44 -25.05 -31.81 -18.18
N LYS A 45 -23.87 -31.37 -18.68
CA LYS A 45 -22.76 -32.25 -19.13
C LYS A 45 -21.40 -31.65 -18.75
N ALA A 46 -20.61 -32.38 -17.95
CA ALA A 46 -19.21 -32.09 -17.67
C ALA A 46 -18.32 -32.58 -18.83
N GLY A 47 -17.30 -31.82 -19.20
CA GLY A 47 -16.32 -32.21 -20.23
C GLY A 47 -15.24 -31.16 -20.46
N SER A 48 -14.13 -31.31 -19.74
CA SER A 48 -12.78 -30.80 -20.01
C SER A 48 -12.63 -29.35 -20.47
N THR A 49 -12.49 -28.44 -19.51
CA THR A 49 -11.44 -27.42 -19.53
C THR A 49 -11.41 -26.85 -18.12
N ILE A 50 -10.39 -27.25 -17.36
CA ILE A 50 -9.98 -26.54 -16.15
C ILE A 50 -9.66 -25.13 -16.63
N HIS A 51 -10.60 -24.19 -16.51
CA HIS A 51 -10.29 -22.79 -16.75
C HIS A 51 -9.36 -22.37 -15.61
N CYS A 52 -8.07 -22.52 -15.88
CA CYS A 52 -6.95 -22.04 -15.10
C CYS A 52 -7.14 -20.55 -14.81
N ASP A 53 -7.83 -20.24 -13.71
CA ASP A 53 -8.02 -18.89 -13.19
C ASP A 53 -6.72 -18.32 -12.56
N TYR A 54 -5.56 -18.91 -12.85
CA TYR A 54 -4.23 -18.51 -12.39
C TYR A 54 -3.82 -17.09 -12.85
N LEU A 55 -4.47 -16.54 -13.89
CA LEU A 55 -4.24 -15.18 -14.36
C LEU A 55 -5.10 -14.12 -13.65
N LYS A 56 -6.10 -14.51 -12.85
CA LYS A 56 -6.78 -13.59 -11.94
C LYS A 56 -5.95 -13.45 -10.68
N LYS A 57 -4.87 -12.66 -10.74
CA LYS A 57 -4.22 -12.16 -9.53
C LYS A 57 -5.31 -11.45 -8.71
N PRO A 58 -5.61 -11.87 -7.47
CA PRO A 58 -6.48 -11.06 -6.64
C PRO A 58 -5.86 -9.68 -6.57
N ARG A 59 -6.61 -8.65 -6.98
CA ARG A 59 -6.24 -7.25 -6.74
C ARG A 59 -6.13 -7.11 -5.22
N GLN A 60 -4.92 -7.27 -4.70
CA GLN A 60 -4.66 -7.02 -3.29
C GLN A 60 -4.88 -5.53 -3.10
N SER A 61 -5.85 -5.16 -2.27
CA SER A 61 -6.08 -3.76 -1.93
C SER A 61 -4.79 -3.17 -1.38
N SER A 62 -4.50 -1.91 -1.73
CA SER A 62 -3.34 -1.17 -1.22
C SER A 62 -3.27 -1.19 0.32
N ASN A 63 -4.41 -1.33 0.98
CA ASN A 63 -4.55 -1.42 2.43
C ASN A 63 -4.08 -2.75 3.05
N ARG A 64 -3.85 -3.82 2.28
CA ARG A 64 -3.51 -5.13 2.85
C ARG A 64 -2.02 -5.27 3.23
N ARG A 65 -1.19 -4.26 2.96
CA ARG A 65 0.27 -4.29 3.15
C ARG A 65 0.86 -3.03 3.81
N ARG A 66 0.06 -2.14 4.40
CA ARG A 66 0.63 -1.04 5.18
C ARG A 66 1.03 -1.57 6.55
N THR A 67 2.25 -2.09 6.66
CA THR A 67 2.90 -2.25 7.96
C THR A 67 3.03 -0.88 8.60
N ASP A 68 2.86 -0.83 9.91
CA ASP A 68 3.12 0.39 10.67
C ASP A 68 4.56 0.86 10.37
N PRO A 69 4.78 2.15 10.03
CA PRO A 69 6.11 2.66 9.74
C PRO A 69 7.09 2.42 10.89
N VAL A 70 6.65 2.49 12.15
CA VAL A 70 7.49 2.25 13.33
C VAL A 70 7.94 0.79 13.41
N VAL A 71 7.10 -0.16 13.02
CA VAL A 71 7.47 -1.59 12.94
C VAL A 71 8.52 -1.80 11.84
N THR A 72 8.34 -1.13 10.71
CA THR A 72 9.29 -1.19 9.60
C THR A 72 10.64 -0.60 10.01
N MET A 73 10.65 0.56 10.66
CA MET A 73 11.86 1.20 11.20
C MET A 73 12.56 0.34 12.25
N SER A 74 11.80 -0.25 13.19
CA SER A 74 12.36 -1.14 14.21
C SER A 74 13.08 -2.34 13.60
N THR A 75 12.56 -2.88 12.48
CA THR A 75 13.20 -3.98 11.75
C THR A 75 14.54 -3.55 11.15
N ILE A 76 14.60 -2.35 10.56
CA ILE A 76 15.82 -1.77 9.99
C ILE A 76 16.86 -1.51 11.10
N PHE A 77 16.44 -0.91 12.21
CA PHE A 77 17.36 -0.65 13.33
C PHE A 77 17.88 -1.95 13.95
N GLU A 78 17.06 -2.99 14.06
CA GLU A 78 17.54 -4.29 14.56
C GLU A 78 18.59 -4.90 13.62
N GLN A 79 18.45 -4.74 12.30
CA GLN A 79 19.46 -5.17 11.33
C GLN A 79 20.78 -4.43 11.52
N VAL A 80 20.74 -3.09 11.58
CA VAL A 80 21.93 -2.26 11.83
C VAL A 80 22.57 -2.61 13.17
N LEU A 81 21.77 -2.82 14.21
CA LEU A 81 22.27 -3.21 15.52
C LEU A 81 22.98 -4.58 15.50
N ASN A 82 22.47 -5.55 14.73
CA ASN A 82 23.14 -6.84 14.57
C ASN A 82 24.50 -6.67 13.88
N GLU A 83 24.55 -5.91 12.78
CA GLU A 83 25.81 -5.59 12.12
C GLU A 83 26.81 -4.93 13.07
N MET A 84 26.34 -3.98 13.89
CA MET A 84 27.19 -3.33 14.90
C MET A 84 27.73 -4.32 15.92
N ARG A 85 26.92 -5.29 16.38
CA ARG A 85 27.35 -6.30 17.36
C ARG A 85 28.35 -7.30 16.79
N ASP A 86 28.33 -7.52 15.48
CA ASP A 86 29.22 -8.46 14.79
C ASP A 86 30.59 -7.83 14.43
N MET A 87 30.75 -6.51 14.57
CA MET A 87 32.04 -5.85 14.36
C MET A 87 33.10 -6.30 15.40
N PRO A 88 34.39 -6.32 15.04
CA PRO A 88 35.46 -6.66 15.98
C PRO A 88 35.57 -5.62 17.10
N ASN A 89 36.06 -6.06 18.27
CA ASN A 89 36.32 -5.21 19.44
C ASN A 89 35.08 -4.51 20.03
N THR A 90 33.87 -4.99 19.74
CA THR A 90 32.62 -4.42 20.25
C THR A 90 32.19 -4.97 21.60
N HIS A 91 32.87 -6.00 22.09
CA HIS A 91 32.54 -6.68 23.35
C HIS A 91 32.32 -5.73 24.55
N PRO A 92 33.13 -4.67 24.78
CA PRO A 92 32.91 -3.76 25.91
C PRO A 92 31.59 -2.98 25.86
N PHE A 93 30.95 -2.87 24.69
CA PHE A 93 29.73 -2.09 24.49
C PHE A 93 28.47 -2.96 24.37
N LEU A 94 28.61 -4.29 24.46
CA LEU A 94 27.48 -5.21 24.31
C LEU A 94 26.47 -5.15 25.45
N TYR A 95 26.93 -4.84 26.67
CA TYR A 95 26.14 -4.83 27.89
C TYR A 95 26.47 -3.60 28.74
N PRO A 96 25.59 -3.20 29.68
CA PRO A 96 25.88 -2.10 30.59
C PRO A 96 27.18 -2.33 31.38
N VAL A 97 27.91 -1.26 31.65
CA VAL A 97 29.14 -1.32 32.45
C VAL A 97 28.84 -1.83 33.86
N ASN A 98 29.63 -2.80 34.31
CA ASN A 98 29.45 -3.38 35.64
C ASN A 98 30.10 -2.50 36.71
N ALA A 99 29.28 -1.84 37.54
CA ALA A 99 29.73 -0.99 38.64
C ALA A 99 30.64 -1.69 39.66
N LYS A 100 30.59 -3.03 39.78
CA LYS A 100 31.48 -3.76 40.69
C LYS A 100 32.90 -3.85 40.16
N ILE A 101 33.05 -3.84 38.83
CA ILE A 101 34.35 -3.93 38.15
C ILE A 101 34.92 -2.53 37.93
N VAL A 102 34.04 -1.56 37.62
CA VAL A 102 34.40 -0.16 37.37
C VAL A 102 33.59 0.76 38.31
N PRO A 103 34.06 0.96 39.56
CA PRO A 103 33.26 1.59 40.63
C PRO A 103 32.90 3.05 40.42
N ASP A 104 33.75 3.80 39.74
CA ASP A 104 33.63 5.23 39.50
C ASP A 104 32.89 5.57 38.20
N TYR A 105 32.59 4.59 37.35
CA TYR A 105 31.98 4.80 36.03
C TYR A 105 30.72 5.68 36.08
N PHE A 106 29.75 5.31 36.94
CA PHE A 106 28.47 6.02 37.06
C PHE A 106 28.58 7.36 37.82
N THR A 107 29.74 7.67 38.39
CA THR A 107 30.02 9.00 38.95
C THR A 107 30.43 9.98 37.86
N ILE A 108 31.07 9.50 36.80
CA ILE A 108 31.54 10.29 35.65
C ILE A 108 30.48 10.31 34.55
N VAL A 109 30.04 9.14 34.10
CA VAL A 109 29.03 8.96 33.04
C VAL A 109 27.64 9.06 33.64
N LYS A 110 26.90 10.10 33.24
CA LYS A 110 25.55 10.39 33.79
C LYS A 110 24.44 9.63 33.10
N GLU A 111 24.57 9.41 31.80
CA GLU A 111 23.58 8.72 30.98
C GLU A 111 24.24 7.51 30.33
N PRO A 112 24.29 6.35 31.02
CA PRO A 112 24.90 5.14 30.46
C PRO A 112 24.09 4.63 29.27
N MET A 113 24.79 4.06 28.28
CA MET A 113 24.18 3.45 27.10
C MET A 113 25.05 2.29 26.59
N ASP A 114 24.42 1.27 26.03
CA ASP A 114 25.05 0.06 25.51
C ASP A 114 24.14 -0.61 24.46
N LEU A 115 24.70 -1.55 23.68
CA LEU A 115 24.00 -2.18 22.56
C LEU A 115 22.85 -3.10 22.99
N GLN A 116 22.85 -3.63 24.22
CA GLN A 116 21.73 -4.39 24.76
C GLN A 116 20.58 -3.46 25.14
N THR A 117 20.87 -2.32 25.78
CA THR A 117 19.86 -1.29 26.08
C THR A 117 19.22 -0.73 24.79
N ILE A 118 20.01 -0.46 23.75
CA ILE A 118 19.50 -0.05 22.43
C ILE A 118 18.57 -1.12 21.84
N ARG A 119 18.92 -2.42 21.94
CA ARG A 119 18.03 -3.51 21.50
C ARG A 119 16.67 -3.46 22.20
N GLU A 120 16.68 -3.23 23.51
CA GLU A 120 15.46 -3.14 24.30
C GLU A 120 14.62 -1.92 23.88
N HIS A 121 15.27 -0.80 23.54
CA HIS A 121 14.61 0.40 23.03
C HIS A 121 13.98 0.19 21.65
N ILE A 122 14.64 -0.55 20.75
CA ILE A 122 14.08 -0.97 19.45
C ILE A 122 12.84 -1.85 19.67
N ARG A 123 12.94 -2.88 20.53
CA ARG A 123 11.82 -3.79 20.81
C ARG A 123 10.63 -3.09 21.46
N ALA A 124 10.90 -2.08 22.28
CA ALA A 124 9.89 -1.21 22.87
C ALA A 124 9.35 -0.14 21.91
N LYS A 125 9.80 -0.12 20.63
CA LYS A 125 9.39 0.85 19.60
C LYS A 125 9.60 2.31 20.03
N LYS A 126 10.67 2.58 20.79
CA LYS A 126 10.95 3.94 21.29
C LYS A 126 11.41 4.90 20.20
N TYR A 127 12.15 4.40 19.21
CA TYR A 127 12.70 5.23 18.13
C TYR A 127 11.64 5.48 17.05
N GLN A 128 11.24 6.75 16.90
CA GLN A 128 10.26 7.16 15.88
C GLN A 128 10.94 7.54 14.56
N ASN A 129 12.19 8.00 14.66
CA ASN A 129 13.01 8.44 13.55
C ASN A 129 14.45 7.91 13.72
N ARG A 130 15.29 8.14 12.71
CA ARG A 130 16.69 7.69 12.74
C ARG A 130 17.56 8.53 13.68
N GLU A 131 17.20 9.79 13.89
CA GLU A 131 17.93 10.71 14.73
C GLU A 131 17.90 10.22 16.19
N ASP A 132 16.75 9.77 16.69
CA ASP A 132 16.60 9.19 18.04
C ASP A 132 17.51 7.98 18.24
N PHE A 133 17.56 7.07 17.26
CA PHE A 133 18.45 5.90 17.31
C PHE A 133 19.93 6.31 17.29
N LEU A 134 20.30 7.27 16.44
CA LEU A 134 21.67 7.77 16.35
C LEU A 134 22.12 8.51 17.61
N LEU A 135 21.21 9.15 18.34
CA LEU A 135 21.54 9.79 19.62
C LEU A 135 22.09 8.77 20.62
N ASP A 136 21.43 7.62 20.77
CA ASP A 136 21.89 6.57 21.69
C ASP A 136 23.18 5.91 21.21
N VAL A 137 23.33 5.67 19.91
CA VAL A 137 24.60 5.15 19.36
C VAL A 137 25.76 6.12 19.61
N ASN A 138 25.55 7.42 19.37
CA ASN A 138 26.55 8.45 19.64
C ASN A 138 26.82 8.62 21.14
N LEU A 139 25.83 8.33 22.00
CA LEU A 139 26.01 8.38 23.44
C LEU A 139 27.00 7.31 23.92
N ILE A 140 26.98 6.11 23.34
CA ILE A 140 28.00 5.07 23.60
C ILE A 140 29.40 5.62 23.32
N LEU A 141 29.61 6.25 22.16
CA LEU A 141 30.88 6.84 21.78
C LEU A 141 31.29 7.96 22.74
N LYS A 142 30.39 8.90 23.02
CA LYS A 142 30.65 10.03 23.94
C LYS A 142 31.03 9.55 25.33
N ASN A 143 30.31 8.57 25.87
CA ASN A 143 30.59 7.99 27.18
C ASN A 143 31.94 7.28 27.21
N SER A 144 32.28 6.57 26.12
CA SER A 144 33.58 5.92 25.98
C SER A 144 34.71 6.94 25.99
N THR A 145 34.60 8.03 25.23
CA THR A 145 35.61 9.11 25.18
C THR A 145 35.64 9.96 26.46
N LEU A 146 34.52 10.09 27.17
CA LEU A 146 34.47 10.83 28.42
C LEU A 146 35.19 10.09 29.55
N TYR A 147 35.12 8.76 29.56
CA TYR A 147 35.64 7.93 30.64
C TYR A 147 37.06 7.40 30.39
N ASN A 148 37.41 7.04 29.15
CA ASN A 148 38.72 6.47 28.77
C ASN A 148 39.62 7.51 28.11
#